data_AF-A0A1F8T2S0-F1
#
_entry.id   AF-A0A1F8T2S0-F1
#
_cell.length_a   1.000
_cell.length_b   1.000
_cell.length_c   1.000
_cell.angle_alpha   90.00
_cell.angle_beta   90.00
_cell.angle_gamma   90.00
#
_symmetry.space_group_name_H-M   'P 1'
#
loop_
_entity.id
_entity.type
_entity.pdbx_description
1 polymer ?
#
loop_
_entity_poly.entity_id
_entity_poly.type
_entity_poly.pdbx_seq_one_letter_code
_entity_poly.pdbx_strand_id
1 'polypeptide(L)'
;MPEVRGLSALTVGELIKLLDAEVLTKYQRSEALVENLTVGAMTADAALSRFRKSSNKAVITGGDRTDIQLAALETSTTCLILTGNLRPSPLVIKQAEEFGIAVLLVRTNTMETIEQIEKFFGKTRLGQTTKLKQFQTLMDTHLDKERLYQSIGLKI
;
A
#
# COMPACT_ATOMS: atom_id res chain seq x y z
N MET A 1 23.88 -10.04 -17.00
CA MET A 1 22.92 -11.16 -16.89
C MET A 1 21.52 -10.57 -16.99
N PRO A 2 20.59 -11.12 -17.79
CA PRO A 2 19.26 -10.55 -17.94
C PRO A 2 18.41 -10.86 -16.69
N GLU A 3 17.97 -9.83 -15.96
CA GLU A 3 16.99 -9.96 -14.89
C GLU A 3 15.64 -10.35 -15.49
N VAL A 4 15.30 -11.64 -15.40
CA VAL A 4 13.98 -12.15 -15.76
C VAL A 4 12.98 -11.59 -14.75
N ARG A 5 12.21 -10.58 -15.16
CA ARG A 5 11.27 -9.83 -14.31
C ARG A 5 10.22 -10.70 -13.59
N GLY A 6 9.97 -11.92 -14.07
CA GLY A 6 8.99 -12.87 -13.52
C GLY A 6 9.49 -13.85 -12.44
N LEU A 7 10.78 -13.89 -12.11
CA LEU A 7 11.34 -14.84 -11.12
C LEU A 7 11.34 -14.32 -9.67
N SER A 8 10.72 -13.16 -9.41
CA SER A 8 10.68 -12.53 -8.09
C SER A 8 9.43 -11.66 -7.93
N ALA A 9 8.24 -12.26 -8.00
CA ALA A 9 6.97 -11.60 -7.63
C ALA A 9 6.34 -12.40 -6.49
N LEU A 10 5.81 -11.71 -5.47
CA LEU A 10 5.10 -12.37 -4.37
C LEU A 10 3.70 -12.73 -4.84
N THR A 11 3.24 -13.90 -4.48
CA THR A 11 1.83 -14.25 -4.60
C THR A 11 1.04 -13.61 -3.46
N VAL A 12 -0.27 -13.39 -3.67
CA VAL A 12 -1.17 -12.94 -2.58
C VAL A 12 -1.15 -13.94 -1.42
N GLY A 13 -1.06 -15.24 -1.69
CA GLY A 13 -0.97 -16.30 -0.69
C GLY A 13 0.29 -16.21 0.17
N GLU A 14 1.44 -15.88 -0.43
CA GLU A 14 2.68 -15.64 0.31
C GLU A 14 2.57 -14.38 1.18
N LEU A 15 1.95 -13.31 0.69
CA LEU A 15 1.72 -12.10 1.49
C LEU A 15 0.83 -12.38 2.70
N ILE A 16 -0.24 -13.16 2.52
CA ILE A 16 -1.13 -13.56 3.63
C ILE A 16 -0.34 -14.28 4.72
N LYS A 17 0.48 -15.28 4.32
CA LYS A 17 1.28 -16.07 5.25
C LYS A 17 2.37 -15.24 5.92
N LEU A 18 3.07 -14.40 5.15
CA LEU A 18 4.17 -13.58 5.64
C LEU A 18 3.71 -12.55 6.67
N LEU A 19 2.55 -11.94 6.45
CA LEU A 19 2.03 -10.84 7.25
C LEU A 19 1.03 -11.28 8.34
N ASP A 20 0.76 -12.58 8.44
CA ASP A 20 -0.32 -13.13 9.28
C ASP A 20 -1.65 -12.36 9.06
N ALA A 21 -1.98 -12.14 7.78
CA ALA A 21 -3.05 -11.23 7.41
C ALA A 21 -4.44 -11.89 7.53
N GLU A 22 -5.39 -11.17 8.13
CA GLU A 22 -6.81 -11.51 8.04
C GLU A 22 -7.33 -11.07 6.66
N VAL A 23 -7.98 -11.97 5.93
CA VAL A 23 -8.54 -11.63 4.62
C VAL A 23 -10.00 -11.26 4.76
N LEU A 24 -10.33 -10.05 4.31
CA LEU A 24 -11.64 -9.45 4.48
C LEU A 24 -12.60 -9.64 3.30
N THR A 25 -12.07 -10.08 2.15
CA THR A 25 -12.84 -10.37 0.94
C THR A 25 -12.98 -11.87 0.75
N LYS A 26 -14.13 -12.33 0.20
CA LYS A 26 -14.29 -13.74 -0.19
C LYS A 26 -13.36 -14.15 -1.33
N TYR A 27 -12.98 -13.17 -2.14
CA TYR A 27 -12.06 -13.37 -3.24
C TYR A 27 -10.62 -13.41 -2.74
N GLN A 28 -9.96 -14.51 -3.01
CA GLN A 28 -8.58 -14.77 -2.60
C GLN A 28 -7.90 -15.48 -3.77
N ARG A 29 -7.56 -14.74 -4.83
CA ARG A 29 -6.66 -15.27 -5.88
C ARG A 29 -5.26 -15.42 -5.29
N SER A 30 -5.07 -16.45 -4.47
CA SER A 30 -3.83 -16.68 -3.72
C SER A 30 -2.62 -16.78 -4.63
N GLU A 31 -2.77 -17.31 -5.84
CA GLU A 31 -1.70 -17.43 -6.84
C GLU A 31 -1.47 -16.14 -7.67
N ALA A 32 -2.26 -15.08 -7.45
CA ALA A 32 -2.06 -13.85 -8.21
C ALA A 32 -0.73 -13.19 -7.84
N LEU A 33 0.05 -12.84 -8.86
CA LEU A 33 1.34 -12.20 -8.70
C LEU A 33 1.19 -10.71 -8.36
N VAL A 34 1.95 -10.30 -7.36
CA VAL A 34 2.20 -8.94 -6.95
C VAL A 34 3.58 -8.56 -7.47
N GLU A 35 3.59 -7.81 -8.57
CA GLU A 35 4.83 -7.39 -9.25
C GLU A 35 5.40 -6.11 -8.65
N ASN A 36 4.53 -5.29 -8.04
CA ASN A 36 4.86 -3.97 -7.52
C ASN A 36 4.28 -3.76 -6.13
N LEU A 37 5.01 -3.07 -5.26
CA LEU A 37 4.53 -2.61 -3.96
C LEU A 37 4.43 -1.09 -3.99
N THR A 38 3.28 -0.56 -3.60
CA THR A 38 3.07 0.87 -3.46
C THR A 38 2.46 1.17 -2.12
N VAL A 39 2.85 2.30 -1.54
CA VAL A 39 2.28 2.79 -0.28
C VAL A 39 1.39 3.97 -0.61
N GLY A 40 0.21 4.03 0.02
CA GLY A 40 -0.68 5.18 -0.02
C GLY A 40 0.04 6.47 0.32
N ALA A 41 -0.24 7.53 -0.44
CA ALA A 41 0.30 8.86 -0.20
C ALA A 41 -0.46 9.58 0.93
N MET A 42 -0.10 10.83 1.23
CA MET A 42 -0.85 11.63 2.20
C MET A 42 -2.27 11.95 1.69
N THR A 43 -2.46 12.08 0.37
CA THR A 43 -3.76 12.38 -0.26
C THR A 43 -4.08 11.39 -1.39
N ALA A 44 -5.37 11.21 -1.68
CA ALA A 44 -5.83 10.33 -2.77
C ALA A 44 -5.32 10.76 -4.16
N ASP A 45 -5.27 12.07 -4.46
CA ASP A 45 -4.80 12.56 -5.77
C ASP A 45 -3.32 12.25 -6.03
N ALA A 46 -2.48 12.48 -5.01
CA ALA A 46 -1.06 12.12 -5.09
C ALA A 46 -0.91 10.60 -5.23
N ALA A 47 -1.75 9.82 -4.54
CA ALA A 47 -1.78 8.37 -4.61
C ALA A 47 -2.19 7.87 -6.00
N LEU A 48 -3.24 8.42 -6.62
CA LEU A 48 -3.74 8.04 -7.95
C LEU A 48 -2.67 8.19 -9.03
N SER A 49 -1.98 9.33 -9.06
CA SER A 49 -0.91 9.58 -10.04
C SER A 49 0.20 8.53 -9.97
N ARG A 50 0.43 7.97 -8.77
CA ARG A 50 1.43 6.93 -8.50
C ARG A 50 0.89 5.53 -8.77
N PHE A 51 -0.37 5.27 -8.42
CA PHE A 51 -1.04 3.99 -8.66
C PHE A 51 -1.18 3.67 -10.14
N ARG A 52 -1.41 4.68 -11.00
CA ARG A 52 -1.51 4.50 -12.45
C ARG A 52 -0.17 4.14 -13.12
N LYS A 53 0.97 4.36 -12.46
CA LYS A 53 2.30 4.09 -13.02
C LYS A 53 2.74 2.63 -12.87
N SER A 54 2.02 1.82 -12.08
CA SER A 54 2.38 0.43 -11.81
C SER A 54 1.17 -0.49 -11.95
N SER A 55 1.37 -1.60 -12.65
CA SER A 55 0.41 -2.69 -12.82
C SER A 55 0.60 -3.77 -11.74
N ASN A 56 -0.41 -4.61 -11.56
CA ASN A 56 -0.36 -5.83 -10.73
C ASN A 56 0.26 -5.56 -9.34
N LYS A 57 -0.15 -4.46 -8.71
CA LYS A 57 0.47 -3.94 -7.49
C LYS A 57 -0.29 -4.33 -6.22
N ALA A 58 0.41 -4.40 -5.10
CA ALA A 58 -0.21 -4.30 -3.79
C ALA A 58 -0.13 -2.85 -3.29
N VAL A 59 -1.23 -2.33 -2.73
CA VAL A 59 -1.26 -1.00 -2.12
C VAL A 59 -1.33 -1.15 -0.59
N ILE A 60 -0.35 -0.61 0.11
CA ILE A 60 -0.27 -0.58 1.57
C ILE A 60 -0.77 0.78 2.07
N THR A 61 -1.80 0.80 2.91
CA THR A 61 -2.36 2.04 3.46
C THR A 61 -3.01 1.80 4.83
N GLY A 62 -3.41 2.85 5.53
CA GLY A 62 -4.24 2.73 6.74
C GLY A 62 -5.66 2.31 6.39
N GLY A 63 -6.30 1.53 7.28
CA GLY A 63 -7.68 1.09 7.09
C GLY A 63 -8.74 2.20 7.16
N ASP A 64 -8.39 3.33 7.77
CA ASP A 64 -9.19 4.56 7.84
C ASP A 64 -9.13 5.41 6.55
N ARG A 65 -8.18 5.13 5.65
CA ARG A 65 -7.96 5.89 4.40
C ARG A 65 -8.86 5.45 3.25
N THR A 66 -10.17 5.59 3.44
CA THR A 66 -11.19 5.16 2.45
C THR A 66 -10.96 5.80 1.08
N ASP A 67 -10.62 7.09 1.03
CA ASP A 67 -10.30 7.83 -0.20
C ASP A 67 -9.18 7.16 -1.03
N ILE A 68 -8.08 6.80 -0.37
CA ILE A 68 -6.94 6.13 -0.99
C ILE A 68 -7.29 4.70 -1.40
N GLN A 69 -8.06 3.99 -0.56
CA GLN A 69 -8.46 2.62 -0.84
C GLN A 69 -9.30 2.54 -2.12
N LEU A 70 -10.33 3.39 -2.24
CA LEU A 70 -11.16 3.47 -3.44
C LEU A 70 -10.34 3.85 -4.69
N ALA A 71 -9.47 4.86 -4.56
CA ALA A 71 -8.55 5.24 -5.63
C ALA A 71 -7.63 4.10 -6.08
N ALA A 72 -7.17 3.25 -5.15
CA ALA A 72 -6.36 2.08 -5.48
C ALA A 72 -7.17 1.02 -6.23
N LEU A 73 -8.42 0.77 -5.81
CA LEU A 73 -9.32 -0.20 -6.43
C LEU A 73 -9.65 0.14 -7.89
N GLU A 74 -9.69 1.43 -8.25
CA GLU A 74 -9.93 1.90 -9.63
C GLU A 74 -8.72 1.77 -10.57
N THR A 75 -7.62 1.15 -10.11
CA THR A 75 -6.39 0.98 -10.90
C THR A 75 -5.96 -0.48 -10.90
N SER A 76 -4.96 -0.84 -11.71
CA SER A 76 -4.42 -2.20 -11.76
C SER A 76 -3.79 -2.58 -10.41
N THR A 77 -4.58 -3.21 -9.53
CA THR A 77 -4.26 -3.53 -8.15
C THR A 77 -4.65 -4.97 -7.89
N THR A 78 -3.71 -5.77 -7.36
CA THR A 78 -3.91 -7.19 -7.06
C THR A 78 -4.46 -7.37 -5.65
N CYS A 79 -3.96 -6.60 -4.69
CA CYS A 79 -4.46 -6.60 -3.31
C CYS A 79 -4.27 -5.26 -2.60
N LEU A 80 -5.09 -5.00 -1.60
CA LEU A 80 -4.90 -3.95 -0.60
C LEU A 80 -4.36 -4.56 0.69
N ILE A 81 -3.38 -3.90 1.30
CA ILE A 81 -2.85 -4.25 2.63
C ILE A 81 -3.18 -3.09 3.57
N LEU A 82 -4.10 -3.33 4.50
CA LEU A 82 -4.61 -2.35 5.44
C LEU A 82 -3.93 -2.53 6.80
N THR A 83 -3.17 -1.51 7.20
CA THR A 83 -2.29 -1.54 8.37
C THR A 83 -2.96 -0.97 9.62
N GLY A 84 -2.40 -1.30 10.79
CA GLY A 84 -2.87 -0.78 12.08
C GLY A 84 -4.16 -1.44 12.59
N ASN A 85 -4.56 -2.59 12.02
CA ASN A 85 -5.77 -3.32 12.40
C ASN A 85 -7.08 -2.51 12.29
N LEU A 86 -7.09 -1.49 11.44
CA LEU A 86 -8.27 -0.66 11.18
C LEU A 86 -9.11 -1.32 10.08
N ARG A 87 -10.35 -1.66 10.39
CA ARG A 87 -11.27 -2.23 9.38
C ARG A 87 -11.74 -1.13 8.42
N PRO A 88 -11.74 -1.37 7.10
CA PRO A 88 -12.23 -0.42 6.12
C PRO A 88 -13.76 -0.36 6.14
N SER A 89 -14.32 0.63 5.43
CA SER A 89 -15.77 0.72 5.26
C SER A 89 -16.33 -0.46 4.43
N PRO A 90 -17.61 -0.84 4.63
CA PRO A 90 -18.26 -1.89 3.84
C PRO A 90 -18.25 -1.60 2.32
N LEU A 91 -18.24 -0.32 1.93
CA LEU A 91 -18.15 0.11 0.54
C LEU A 91 -16.85 -0.39 -0.12
N VAL A 92 -15.72 -0.25 0.57
CA VAL A 92 -14.40 -0.68 0.08
C VAL A 92 -14.38 -2.20 -0.11
N ILE A 93 -14.91 -2.96 0.86
CA ILE A 93 -14.98 -4.42 0.75
C ILE A 93 -15.83 -4.83 -0.45
N LYS A 94 -17.03 -4.25 -0.59
CA LYS A 94 -17.93 -4.54 -1.71
C LYS A 94 -17.26 -4.29 -3.06
N GLN A 95 -16.64 -3.12 -3.23
CA GLN A 95 -15.99 -2.74 -4.49
C GLN A 95 -14.74 -3.58 -4.76
N ALA A 96 -13.99 -3.96 -3.73
CA ALA A 96 -12.87 -4.88 -3.88
C ALA A 96 -13.33 -6.27 -4.35
N GLU A 97 -14.45 -6.78 -3.82
CA GLU A 97 -15.04 -8.04 -4.29
C GLU A 97 -15.49 -7.94 -5.75
N GLU A 98 -16.16 -6.85 -6.14
CA GLU A 98 -16.60 -6.61 -7.52
C GLU A 98 -15.42 -6.57 -8.52
N PHE A 99 -14.28 -6.01 -8.11
CA PHE A 99 -13.08 -5.96 -8.95
C PHE A 99 -12.16 -7.17 -8.80
N GLY A 100 -12.49 -8.13 -7.94
CA GLY A 100 -11.65 -9.28 -7.68
C GLY A 100 -10.27 -8.89 -7.13
N ILE A 101 -10.27 -8.00 -6.13
CA ILE A 101 -9.08 -7.51 -5.42
C ILE A 101 -9.15 -8.03 -3.99
N ALA A 102 -8.07 -8.67 -3.52
CA ALA A 102 -8.00 -9.15 -2.14
C ALA A 102 -7.78 -7.99 -1.16
N VAL A 103 -8.50 -7.96 -0.04
CA VAL A 103 -8.25 -7.01 1.06
C VAL A 103 -7.66 -7.74 2.25
N LEU A 104 -6.42 -7.40 2.58
CA LEU A 104 -5.62 -8.00 3.64
C LEU A 104 -5.54 -7.03 4.82
N LEU A 105 -6.01 -7.42 5.99
CA LEU A 105 -5.90 -6.66 7.23
C LEU A 105 -4.72 -7.19 8.04
N VAL A 106 -3.80 -6.30 8.43
CA VAL A 106 -2.61 -6.64 9.19
C VAL A 106 -2.52 -5.83 10.48
N ARG A 107 -1.94 -6.43 11.52
CA ARG A 107 -1.82 -5.80 12.84
C ARG A 107 -0.73 -4.74 12.90
N THR A 108 0.34 -4.94 12.14
CA THR A 108 1.52 -4.07 12.12
C THR A 108 1.19 -2.70 11.52
N ASN A 109 2.00 -1.70 11.89
CA ASN A 109 1.93 -0.41 11.23
C ASN A 109 2.54 -0.46 9.81
N THR A 110 2.38 0.62 9.05
CA THR A 110 2.85 0.68 7.67
C THR A 110 4.35 0.45 7.51
N MET A 111 5.19 0.94 8.45
CA MET A 111 6.64 0.76 8.36
C MET A 111 7.04 -0.67 8.66
N GLU A 112 6.50 -1.25 9.72
CA GLU A 112 6.73 -2.65 10.10
C GLU A 112 6.31 -3.63 8.99
N THR A 113 5.15 -3.43 8.37
CA THR A 113 4.70 -4.25 7.23
C THR A 113 5.71 -4.24 6.09
N ILE A 114 6.26 -3.06 5.77
CA ILE A 114 7.23 -2.93 4.69
C ILE A 114 8.53 -3.61 5.04
N GLU A 115 9.04 -3.41 6.27
CA GLU A 115 10.26 -4.05 6.72
C GLU A 115 10.14 -5.59 6.69
N GLN A 116 8.98 -6.13 7.06
CA GLN A 116 8.72 -7.58 6.96
C GLN A 116 8.76 -8.06 5.51
N ILE A 117 8.13 -7.33 4.57
CA ILE A 117 8.17 -7.67 3.15
C ILE A 117 9.60 -7.54 2.58
N GLU A 118 10.35 -6.49 2.96
CA GLU A 118 11.75 -6.27 2.53
C GLU A 118 12.69 -7.38 3.01
N LYS A 119 12.54 -7.83 4.27
CA LYS A 119 13.36 -8.89 4.85
C LYS A 119 13.24 -10.19 4.08
N PHE A 120 12.05 -10.50 3.56
CA PHE A 120 11.80 -11.73 2.82
C PHE A 120 12.19 -11.63 1.34
N PHE A 121 12.17 -10.43 0.74
CA PHE A 121 12.27 -10.26 -0.72
C PHE A 121 13.46 -9.42 -1.23
N GLY A 122 14.29 -8.86 -0.34
CA GLY A 122 15.49 -8.11 -0.69
C GLY A 122 15.23 -6.63 -0.99
N LYS A 123 16.15 -5.76 -0.52
CA LYS A 123 16.03 -4.29 -0.51
C LYS A 123 15.93 -3.61 -1.91
N THR A 124 16.19 -4.34 -2.99
CA THR A 124 16.45 -3.75 -4.33
C THR A 124 15.20 -3.23 -5.04
N ARG A 125 13.99 -3.76 -4.76
CA ARG A 125 12.75 -3.33 -5.45
C ARG A 125 11.98 -2.22 -4.73
N LEU A 126 12.13 -2.10 -3.42
CA LEU A 126 11.54 -1.02 -2.61
C LEU A 126 12.43 0.24 -2.55
N GLY A 127 13.66 0.17 -3.06
CA GLY A 127 14.71 1.19 -2.89
C GLY A 127 14.40 2.61 -3.37
N GLN A 128 13.31 2.84 -4.13
CA GLN A 128 12.82 4.20 -4.43
C GLN A 128 11.74 4.70 -3.45
N THR A 129 10.93 3.82 -2.86
CA THR A 129 9.94 4.17 -1.83
C THR A 129 10.53 4.35 -0.45
N THR A 130 11.56 3.59 -0.08
CA THR A 130 12.16 3.65 1.26
C THR A 130 12.85 4.99 1.51
N LYS A 131 13.49 5.59 0.48
CA LYS A 131 14.05 6.96 0.56
C LYS A 131 12.98 8.04 0.69
N LEU A 132 11.88 7.93 -0.07
CA LEU A 132 10.74 8.85 0.02
C LEU A 132 10.01 8.72 1.36
N LYS A 133 9.98 7.52 1.95
CA LYS A 133 9.42 7.29 3.27
C LYS A 133 10.30 7.80 4.39
N GLN A 134 11.61 7.57 4.33
CA GLN A 134 12.52 8.23 5.25
C GLN A 134 12.39 9.75 5.15
N PHE A 135 12.25 10.29 3.95
CA PHE A 135 11.94 11.71 3.76
C PHE A 135 10.60 12.12 4.38
N GLN A 136 9.53 11.34 4.20
CA GLN A 136 8.21 11.60 4.80
C GLN A 136 8.21 11.48 6.32
N THR A 137 8.88 10.48 6.89
CA THR A 137 9.05 10.30 8.34
C THR A 137 9.90 11.42 8.93
N LEU A 138 10.98 11.83 8.26
CA LEU A 138 11.77 13.00 8.65
C LEU A 138 10.95 14.29 8.57
N MET A 139 10.08 14.40 7.57
CA MET A 139 9.13 15.50 7.45
C MET A 139 8.10 15.48 8.58
N ASP A 140 7.43 14.37 8.87
CA ASP A 140 6.46 14.28 9.98
C ASP A 140 7.08 14.49 11.37
N THR A 141 8.36 14.15 11.56
CA THR A 141 9.06 14.32 12.85
C THR A 141 9.56 15.76 13.07
N HIS A 142 9.73 16.55 12.00
CA HIS A 142 10.33 17.89 12.08
C HIS A 142 9.49 19.01 11.47
N LEU A 143 8.37 18.72 10.80
CA LEU A 143 7.44 19.72 10.31
C LEU A 143 6.32 19.93 11.30
N ASP A 144 6.42 21.08 11.96
CA ASP A 144 5.35 21.73 12.66
C ASP A 144 4.30 22.19 11.61
N LYS A 145 3.34 21.30 11.31
CA LYS A 145 2.41 21.43 10.18
C LYS A 145 1.68 22.77 10.20
N GLU A 146 1.30 23.24 11.37
CA GLU A 146 0.65 24.55 11.55
C GLU A 146 1.55 25.72 11.12
N ARG A 147 2.84 25.68 11.45
CA ARG A 147 3.80 26.71 11.03
C ARG A 147 4.12 26.66 9.55
N LEU A 148 4.22 25.47 8.96
CA LEU A 148 4.47 25.35 7.52
C LEU A 148 3.30 25.94 6.73
N TYR A 149 2.05 25.60 7.07
CA TYR A 149 0.87 26.11 6.39
C TYR A 149 0.72 27.64 6.52
N GLN A 150 1.06 28.21 7.69
CA GLN A 150 1.13 29.67 7.86
C GLN A 150 2.21 30.34 7.00
N SER A 151 3.37 29.68 6.82
CA SER A 151 4.49 30.25 6.06
C SER A 151 4.29 30.23 4.55
N ILE A 152 3.44 29.33 4.03
CA ILE A 152 3.16 29.19 2.59
C ILE A 152 1.80 29.76 2.15
N GLY A 153 1.10 30.47 3.05
CA GLY A 153 -0.09 31.26 2.72
C GLY A 153 -1.36 30.46 2.41
N LEU A 154 -1.40 29.16 2.72
CA LEU A 154 -2.60 28.34 2.57
C LEU A 154 -3.43 28.41 3.86
N LYS A 155 -4.58 29.09 3.78
CA LYS A 155 -5.58 29.09 4.87
C LYS A 155 -6.44 27.82 4.76
N ILE A 156 -6.70 27.23 5.93
CA ILE A 156 -7.67 26.14 6.14
C ILE A 156 -9.08 26.65 5.81
#